data_AF-A0A1H9S399-F1
#
_entry.id   AF-A0A1H9S399-F1
#
_cell.length_a   1.000
_cell.length_b   1.000
_cell.length_c   1.000
_cell.angle_alpha   90.00
_cell.angle_beta   90.00
_cell.angle_gamma   90.00
#
_symmetry.space_group_name_H-M   'P 1'
#
loop_
_entity.id
_entity.type
_entity.pdbx_description
1 polymer ?
#
loop_
_entity_poly.entity_id
_entity_poly.type
_entity_poly.pdbx_seq_one_letter_code
_entity_poly.pdbx_strand_id
1 'polypeptide(L)'
;MRIAVSLKKFLIAGGVLGGVVGGVTAALVAWSGGPGDPVGPRPLTSDEAQRMALARFHAYRASPSAVTVRSVAPGGTVVVTAVVDQRAHRAVGEYRTAGTRGLLAWDLADVGVARRGGAPGAPGDVLRAVRAVGERQWTRRRITRDPLDVGLRLALSLAADRPDNAQLLAQSGPLWLREERIDGRSYGVFSGPRPRPASGGAPPVGRSPLTYWIDADGTLRRVTADLGPGRSVTVDITAGKVPGKVPEVPWKHQLVGREG
;
A
#
# COMPACT_ATOMS: atom_id res chain seq x y z
N MET A 1 15.02 74.76 -10.86
CA MET A 1 15.04 74.43 -9.42
C MET A 1 15.98 73.23 -9.27
N ARG A 2 17.29 73.47 -9.06
CA ARG A 2 18.02 73.28 -7.78
C ARG A 2 17.85 71.84 -7.24
N ILE A 3 18.87 70.98 -7.06
CA ILE A 3 20.30 71.14 -6.77
C ILE A 3 21.02 69.81 -7.09
N ALA A 4 22.25 69.90 -7.61
CA ALA A 4 23.24 68.83 -7.75
C ALA A 4 24.03 68.61 -6.43
N VAL A 5 24.77 67.50 -6.30
CA VAL A 5 26.11 67.33 -5.66
C VAL A 5 26.35 65.81 -5.58
N SER A 6 27.20 65.21 -6.45
CA SER A 6 28.67 65.14 -6.46
C SER A 6 29.22 64.11 -5.45
N LEU A 7 29.63 62.91 -5.90
CA LEU A 7 30.97 62.52 -6.38
C LEU A 7 31.94 62.16 -5.24
N LYS A 8 32.49 60.95 -5.28
CA LYS A 8 33.94 60.73 -5.15
C LYS A 8 34.35 59.33 -5.62
N LYS A 9 35.10 59.30 -6.72
CA LYS A 9 35.95 58.20 -7.17
C LYS A 9 37.25 58.26 -6.36
N PHE A 10 37.80 57.11 -5.99
CA PHE A 10 39.23 56.96 -5.71
C PHE A 10 39.76 55.77 -6.51
N LEU A 11 40.75 56.07 -7.36
CA LEU A 11 41.65 55.13 -8.01
C LEU A 11 42.76 54.76 -7.01
N ILE A 12 43.16 53.49 -6.96
CA ILE A 12 44.54 53.10 -6.62
C ILE A 12 45.02 52.10 -7.68
N ALA A 13 46.26 52.33 -8.12
CA ALA A 13 46.96 51.73 -9.23
C ALA A 13 47.71 50.43 -8.90
N GLY A 14 47.90 49.62 -9.95
CA GLY A 14 49.08 48.82 -10.34
C GLY A 14 50.00 48.12 -9.31
N GLY A 15 50.20 46.81 -9.54
CA GLY A 15 51.33 46.02 -9.00
C GLY A 15 51.26 44.57 -9.47
N VAL A 16 52.34 44.04 -10.05
CA VAL A 16 52.41 42.88 -10.98
C VAL A 16 53.04 41.63 -10.33
N LEU A 17 52.63 40.45 -10.83
CA LEU A 17 53.27 39.11 -10.87
C LEU A 17 53.35 38.21 -9.61
N GLY A 18 52.78 37.01 -9.74
CA GLY A 18 53.05 35.84 -8.90
C GLY A 18 52.02 34.73 -9.16
N GLY A 19 52.36 33.75 -10.01
CA GLY A 19 51.46 32.67 -10.40
C GLY A 19 51.12 31.68 -9.27
N VAL A 20 50.05 30.90 -9.47
CA VAL A 20 49.90 29.46 -9.19
C VAL A 20 48.44 29.08 -9.47
N VAL A 21 48.27 27.92 -10.09
CA VAL A 21 47.03 27.20 -10.41
C VAL A 21 46.10 27.08 -9.18
N GLY A 22 44.81 27.38 -9.37
CA GLY A 22 43.73 27.07 -8.42
C GLY A 22 42.41 27.61 -9.00
N GLY A 23 41.50 26.78 -9.48
CA GLY A 23 40.78 25.77 -8.72
C GLY A 23 39.36 26.30 -8.55
N VAL A 24 38.46 25.91 -9.44
CA VAL A 24 37.01 26.15 -9.28
C VAL A 24 36.60 25.46 -7.99
N THR A 25 36.34 26.24 -6.94
CA THR A 25 35.86 25.74 -5.66
C THR A 25 34.46 25.21 -5.84
N ALA A 26 34.37 23.89 -6.08
CA ALA A 26 33.20 23.11 -5.76
C ALA A 26 32.93 23.28 -4.25
N ALA A 27 31.86 23.98 -3.91
CA ALA A 27 31.35 24.03 -2.55
C ALA A 27 30.82 22.63 -2.20
N LEU A 28 31.70 21.79 -1.64
CA LEU A 28 31.33 20.61 -0.87
C LEU A 28 30.58 21.10 0.37
N VAL A 29 29.25 20.99 0.35
CA VAL A 29 28.45 21.05 1.57
C VAL A 29 28.84 19.82 2.39
N ALA A 30 29.65 20.06 3.41
CA ALA A 30 30.02 19.06 4.40
C ALA A 30 28.75 18.56 5.12
N TRP A 31 28.40 17.30 4.89
CA TRP A 31 27.49 16.54 5.73
C TRP A 31 28.20 16.22 7.05
N SER A 32 27.90 17.00 8.09
CA SER A 32 28.13 16.60 9.48
C SER A 32 26.86 15.94 10.00
N GLY A 33 26.64 14.68 9.63
CA GLY A 33 25.63 13.81 10.26
C GLY A 33 26.34 12.86 11.21
N GLY A 34 26.14 13.03 12.51
CA GLY A 34 26.58 12.05 13.51
C GLY A 34 25.82 10.72 13.34
N PRO A 35 26.31 9.63 13.95
CA PRO A 35 25.59 8.37 13.93
C PRO A 35 24.34 8.50 14.82
N GLY A 36 23.16 8.64 14.21
CA GLY A 36 21.89 8.49 14.95
C GLY A 36 20.73 9.42 14.60
N ASP A 37 20.84 10.32 13.63
CA ASP A 37 19.65 11.10 13.23
C ASP A 37 18.63 10.18 12.54
N PRO A 38 17.36 10.13 13.00
CA PRO A 38 16.33 9.38 12.32
C PRO A 38 16.11 10.00 10.94
N VAL A 39 16.46 9.25 9.90
CA VAL A 39 16.23 9.65 8.52
C VAL A 39 14.73 9.88 8.35
N GLY A 40 14.34 11.14 8.18
CA GLY A 40 12.94 11.52 7.97
C GLY A 40 12.41 11.09 6.60
N PRO A 41 11.12 11.34 6.33
CA PRO A 41 10.52 11.03 5.04
C PRO A 41 11.30 11.67 3.88
N ARG A 42 11.68 10.88 2.88
CA ARG A 42 12.48 11.34 1.74
C ARG A 42 12.00 10.72 0.42
N PRO A 43 12.33 11.32 -0.74
CA PRO A 43 12.10 10.69 -2.04
C PRO A 43 12.74 9.30 -2.14
N LEU A 44 12.18 8.45 -2.99
CA LEU A 44 12.74 7.13 -3.27
C LEU A 44 14.06 7.23 -4.03
N THR A 45 15.01 6.37 -3.69
CA THR A 45 16.12 6.05 -4.59
C THR A 45 15.62 5.21 -5.77
N SER A 46 16.43 5.08 -6.83
CA SER A 46 16.08 4.22 -7.98
C SER A 46 15.84 2.77 -7.56
N ASP A 47 16.66 2.22 -6.66
CA ASP A 47 16.50 0.85 -6.17
C ASP A 47 15.21 0.68 -5.36
N GLU A 48 14.86 1.67 -4.54
CA GLU A 48 13.61 1.68 -3.78
C GLU A 48 12.39 1.75 -4.68
N ALA A 49 12.44 2.59 -5.72
CA ALA A 49 11.40 2.69 -6.72
C ALA A 49 11.24 1.38 -7.49
N GLN A 50 12.35 0.71 -7.83
CA GLN A 50 12.32 -0.60 -8.50
C GLN A 50 11.74 -1.69 -7.60
N ARG A 51 12.12 -1.74 -6.32
CA ARG A 51 11.52 -2.67 -5.34
C ARG A 51 10.02 -2.45 -5.21
N MET A 52 9.58 -1.19 -5.11
CA MET A 52 8.16 -0.85 -5.05
C MET A 52 7.40 -1.24 -6.33
N ALA A 53 8.04 -1.08 -7.49
CA ALA A 53 7.47 -1.45 -8.78
C ALA A 53 7.20 -2.96 -8.93
N LEU A 54 8.01 -3.79 -8.26
CA LEU A 54 7.88 -5.25 -8.27
C LEU A 54 6.85 -5.77 -7.25
N ALA A 55 6.48 -4.97 -6.26
CA ALA A 55 5.69 -5.43 -5.11
C ALA A 55 4.35 -6.08 -5.48
N ARG A 56 3.58 -5.43 -6.35
CA ARG A 56 2.28 -5.96 -6.80
C ARG A 56 2.43 -7.16 -7.72
N PHE A 57 3.50 -7.21 -8.50
CA PHE A 57 3.81 -8.36 -9.34
C PHE A 57 4.21 -9.58 -8.52
N HIS A 58 5.02 -9.42 -7.48
CA HIS A 58 5.35 -10.51 -6.56
C HIS A 58 4.12 -11.02 -5.82
N ALA A 59 3.21 -10.14 -5.38
CA ALA A 59 1.92 -10.54 -4.82
C ALA A 59 1.08 -11.36 -5.81
N TYR A 60 1.05 -10.98 -7.10
CA TYR A 60 0.36 -11.74 -8.16
C TYR A 60 0.96 -13.14 -8.37
N ARG A 61 2.30 -13.24 -8.42
CA ARG A 61 2.99 -14.52 -8.56
C ARG A 61 2.83 -15.43 -7.35
N ALA A 62 2.71 -14.84 -6.17
CA ALA A 62 2.47 -15.54 -4.92
C ALA A 62 1.00 -15.94 -4.71
N SER A 63 0.07 -15.53 -5.57
CA SER A 63 -1.34 -15.89 -5.46
C SER A 63 -1.60 -17.40 -5.65
N PRO A 64 -2.54 -18.03 -4.91
CA PRO A 64 -3.33 -17.48 -3.81
C PRO A 64 -2.51 -17.21 -2.54
N SER A 65 -2.85 -16.15 -1.81
CA SER A 65 -2.13 -15.73 -0.60
C SER A 65 -3.00 -15.81 0.64
N ALA A 66 -2.39 -16.20 1.77
CA ALA A 66 -2.99 -16.03 3.08
C ALA A 66 -2.85 -14.55 3.49
N VAL A 67 -3.96 -13.96 3.92
CA VAL A 67 -4.07 -12.54 4.24
C VAL A 67 -4.81 -12.35 5.55
N THR A 68 -4.35 -11.40 6.36
CA THR A 68 -5.11 -10.87 7.49
C THR A 68 -5.51 -9.43 7.20
N VAL A 69 -6.81 -9.15 7.15
CA VAL A 69 -7.35 -7.79 7.05
C VAL A 69 -7.82 -7.35 8.43
N ARG A 70 -7.30 -6.24 8.94
CA ARG A 70 -7.76 -5.60 10.17
C ARG A 70 -8.37 -4.26 9.82
N SER A 71 -9.66 -4.09 10.10
CA SER A 71 -10.39 -2.83 9.92
C SER A 71 -10.72 -2.23 11.28
N VAL A 72 -10.33 -0.99 11.50
CA VAL A 72 -10.63 -0.21 12.71
C VAL A 72 -11.62 0.88 12.33
N ALA A 73 -12.68 1.02 13.12
CA ALA A 73 -13.67 2.09 13.01
C ALA A 73 -14.23 2.43 14.41
N PRO A 74 -14.95 3.56 14.58
CA PRO A 74 -15.57 3.91 15.87
C PRO A 74 -16.48 2.82 16.45
N GLY A 75 -17.13 2.01 15.60
CA GLY A 75 -17.97 0.89 16.01
C GLY A 75 -17.21 -0.38 16.43
N GLY A 76 -15.87 -0.37 16.39
CA GLY A 76 -15.02 -1.47 16.82
C GLY A 76 -14.01 -1.93 15.77
N THR A 77 -13.29 -3.00 16.11
CA THR A 77 -12.32 -3.64 15.20
C THR A 77 -12.91 -4.92 14.62
N VAL A 78 -12.75 -5.09 13.31
CA VAL A 78 -13.02 -6.35 12.59
C VAL A 78 -11.69 -6.92 12.11
N VAL A 79 -11.46 -8.21 12.35
CA VAL A 79 -10.31 -8.94 11.82
C VAL A 79 -10.81 -10.05 10.91
N VAL A 80 -10.27 -10.13 9.71
CA VAL A 80 -10.56 -11.18 8.73
C VAL A 80 -9.28 -11.95 8.43
N THR A 81 -9.30 -13.26 8.63
CA THR A 81 -8.24 -14.16 8.16
C THR A 81 -8.74 -14.88 6.92
N ALA A 82 -7.98 -14.80 5.83
CA ALA A 82 -8.48 -15.13 4.51
C ALA A 82 -7.46 -15.79 3.61
N VAL A 83 -7.99 -16.47 2.58
CA VAL A 83 -7.26 -16.85 1.38
C VAL A 83 -7.77 -16.00 0.23
N VAL A 84 -6.85 -15.29 -0.41
CA VAL A 84 -7.12 -14.32 -1.47
C VAL A 84 -6.49 -14.83 -2.76
N ASP A 85 -7.30 -15.11 -3.76
CA ASP A 85 -6.88 -15.34 -5.14
C ASP A 85 -6.96 -14.01 -5.89
N GLN A 86 -5.84 -13.29 -5.91
CA GLN A 86 -5.75 -12.01 -6.57
C GLN A 86 -5.80 -12.12 -8.10
N ARG A 87 -5.53 -13.30 -8.69
CA ARG A 87 -5.63 -13.50 -10.14
C ARG A 87 -7.08 -13.63 -10.57
N ALA A 88 -7.87 -14.36 -9.79
CA ALA A 88 -9.30 -14.52 -10.00
C ALA A 88 -10.13 -13.37 -9.42
N HIS A 89 -9.50 -12.44 -8.69
CA HIS A 89 -10.15 -11.39 -7.91
C HIS A 89 -11.25 -11.93 -6.97
N ARG A 90 -10.95 -13.03 -6.28
CA ARG A 90 -11.87 -13.69 -5.34
C ARG A 90 -11.17 -14.02 -4.06
N ALA A 91 -11.90 -13.96 -2.96
CA ALA A 91 -11.36 -14.31 -1.67
C ALA A 91 -12.42 -14.87 -0.75
N VAL A 92 -11.96 -15.69 0.19
CA VAL A 92 -12.79 -16.27 1.24
C VAL A 92 -12.07 -16.16 2.58
N GLY A 93 -12.81 -15.94 3.64
CA GLY A 93 -12.24 -15.62 4.94
C GLY A 93 -13.16 -15.97 6.10
N GLU A 94 -12.59 -15.97 7.29
CA GLU A 94 -13.34 -15.90 8.54
C GLU A 94 -13.19 -14.48 9.10
N TYR A 95 -14.29 -13.84 9.45
CA TYR A 95 -14.27 -12.55 10.14
C TYR A 95 -14.57 -12.72 11.64
N ARG A 96 -14.00 -11.84 12.46
CA ARG A 96 -14.23 -11.75 13.89
C ARG A 96 -14.36 -10.30 14.32
N THR A 97 -15.32 -10.07 15.20
CA THR A 97 -15.52 -8.84 15.96
C THR A 97 -15.59 -9.19 17.45
N ALA A 98 -15.76 -8.21 18.34
CA ALA A 98 -15.81 -8.44 19.80
C ALA A 98 -16.89 -9.46 20.24
N GLY A 99 -17.98 -9.61 19.49
CA GLY A 99 -19.10 -10.50 19.86
C GLY A 99 -19.62 -11.39 18.74
N THR A 100 -19.00 -11.40 17.57
CA THR A 100 -19.51 -12.16 16.42
C THR A 100 -18.37 -12.68 15.56
N ARG A 101 -18.57 -13.87 15.00
CA ARG A 101 -17.72 -14.44 13.97
C ARG A 101 -18.56 -15.07 12.87
N GLY A 102 -17.96 -15.23 11.71
CA GLY A 102 -18.59 -15.89 10.59
C GLY A 102 -17.63 -16.01 9.41
N LEU A 103 -18.18 -16.40 8.27
CA LEU A 103 -17.45 -16.55 7.04
C LEU A 103 -17.79 -15.41 6.08
N LEU A 104 -16.78 -14.99 5.33
CA LEU A 104 -16.89 -14.06 4.21
C LEU A 104 -16.47 -14.76 2.93
N ALA A 105 -17.10 -14.35 1.85
CA ALA A 105 -16.64 -14.59 0.50
C ALA A 105 -16.87 -13.31 -0.28
N TRP A 106 -15.85 -12.72 -0.89
CA TRP A 106 -15.99 -11.49 -1.66
C TRP A 106 -15.18 -11.45 -2.96
N ASP A 107 -15.67 -10.67 -3.91
CA ASP A 107 -14.93 -10.21 -5.08
C ASP A 107 -14.82 -8.68 -5.07
N LEU A 108 -14.61 -8.04 -6.21
CA LEU A 108 -14.51 -6.58 -6.30
C LEU A 108 -15.85 -5.85 -6.14
N ALA A 109 -16.98 -6.53 -6.32
CA ALA A 109 -18.33 -5.95 -6.37
C ALA A 109 -19.21 -6.37 -5.20
N ASP A 110 -19.10 -7.62 -4.76
CA ASP A 110 -20.02 -8.26 -3.83
C ASP A 110 -19.31 -8.92 -2.66
N VAL A 111 -19.98 -8.94 -1.51
CA VAL A 111 -19.59 -9.70 -0.33
C VAL A 111 -20.76 -10.57 0.13
N GLY A 112 -20.49 -11.86 0.27
CA GLY A 112 -21.33 -12.84 0.92
C GLY A 112 -20.90 -13.05 2.37
N VAL A 113 -21.87 -13.16 3.27
CA VAL A 113 -21.67 -13.45 4.68
C VAL A 113 -22.45 -14.70 5.07
N ALA A 114 -21.82 -15.61 5.81
CA ALA A 114 -22.48 -16.75 6.42
C ALA A 114 -22.11 -16.86 7.90
N ARG A 115 -23.06 -17.23 8.76
CA ARG A 115 -22.77 -17.45 10.19
C ARG A 115 -22.00 -18.74 10.38
N ARG A 116 -21.04 -18.75 11.31
CA ARG A 116 -20.29 -19.96 11.72
C ARG A 116 -20.14 -20.03 13.24
N GLY A 117 -20.39 -21.20 13.80
CA GLY A 117 -19.94 -21.58 15.14
C GLY A 117 -18.58 -22.28 15.09
N GLY A 118 -17.78 -22.21 16.15
CA GLY A 118 -16.51 -22.93 16.29
C GLY A 118 -15.24 -22.07 16.20
N ALA A 119 -14.14 -22.58 16.75
CA ALA A 119 -12.87 -21.89 16.94
C ALA A 119 -12.19 -21.41 15.63
N PRO A 120 -11.26 -20.45 15.75
CA PRO A 120 -10.38 -20.01 14.65
C PRO A 120 -9.75 -21.16 13.88
N GLY A 121 -9.90 -21.16 12.56
CA GLY A 121 -9.16 -22.08 11.68
C GLY A 121 -7.89 -21.45 11.10
N ALA A 122 -6.90 -22.27 10.75
CA ALA A 122 -5.80 -21.86 9.87
C ALA A 122 -6.35 -21.55 8.45
N PRO A 123 -5.59 -20.87 7.55
CA PRO A 123 -6.07 -20.56 6.20
C PRO A 123 -6.62 -21.76 5.41
N GLY A 124 -6.01 -22.95 5.55
CA GLY A 124 -6.53 -24.19 4.94
C GLY A 124 -7.89 -24.63 5.51
N ASP A 125 -8.14 -24.36 6.79
CA ASP A 125 -9.42 -24.63 7.42
C ASP A 125 -10.52 -23.68 6.94
N VAL A 126 -10.16 -22.42 6.60
CA VAL A 126 -11.09 -21.45 6.01
C VAL A 126 -11.64 -21.97 4.67
N LEU A 127 -10.77 -22.50 3.80
CA LEU A 127 -11.21 -23.07 2.52
C LEU A 127 -12.18 -24.25 2.73
N ARG A 128 -11.88 -25.14 3.70
CA ARG A 128 -12.77 -26.25 4.05
C ARG A 128 -14.10 -25.76 4.62
N ALA A 129 -14.05 -24.80 5.54
CA ALA A 129 -15.19 -24.20 6.19
C ALA A 129 -16.17 -23.58 5.19
N VAL A 130 -15.66 -22.80 4.23
CA VAL A 130 -16.46 -22.12 3.22
C VAL A 130 -17.13 -23.12 2.27
N ARG A 131 -16.42 -24.18 1.87
CA ARG A 131 -16.99 -25.25 1.01
C ARG A 131 -18.13 -26.01 1.67
N ALA A 132 -18.17 -26.06 3.01
CA ALA A 132 -19.23 -26.72 3.76
C ALA A 132 -20.52 -25.87 3.88
N VAL A 133 -20.47 -24.58 3.52
CA VAL A 133 -21.64 -23.69 3.57
C VAL A 133 -22.45 -23.84 2.30
N GLY A 134 -23.72 -24.23 2.43
CA GLY A 134 -24.66 -24.30 1.31
C GLY A 134 -24.99 -22.91 0.75
N GLU A 135 -25.29 -22.82 -0.55
CA GLU A 135 -25.50 -21.53 -1.24
C GLU A 135 -26.57 -20.64 -0.59
N ARG A 136 -27.67 -21.25 -0.10
CA ARG A 136 -28.79 -20.55 0.56
C ARG A 136 -28.45 -19.98 1.94
N GLN A 137 -27.32 -20.37 2.52
CA GLN A 137 -26.87 -19.87 3.83
C GLN A 137 -26.03 -18.59 3.70
N TRP A 138 -25.70 -18.18 2.48
CA TRP A 138 -24.99 -16.94 2.20
C TRP A 138 -25.97 -15.78 2.01
N THR A 139 -25.83 -14.75 2.84
CA THR A 139 -26.47 -13.45 2.59
C THR A 139 -25.50 -12.57 1.82
N ARG A 140 -25.92 -12.07 0.65
CA ARG A 140 -25.08 -11.23 -0.21
C ARG A 140 -25.47 -9.77 -0.10
N ARG A 141 -24.48 -8.90 -0.22
CA ARG A 141 -24.66 -7.46 -0.40
C ARG A 141 -23.55 -6.90 -1.28
N ARG A 142 -23.79 -5.72 -1.87
CA ARG A 142 -22.75 -4.97 -2.57
C ARG A 142 -21.68 -4.51 -1.59
N ILE A 143 -20.46 -4.39 -2.10
CA ILE A 143 -19.38 -3.68 -1.42
C ILE A 143 -19.72 -2.19 -1.33
N THR A 144 -19.51 -1.61 -0.16
CA THR A 144 -19.71 -0.20 0.16
C THR A 144 -18.38 0.54 0.36
N ARG A 145 -18.42 1.71 1.00
CA ARG A 145 -17.25 2.51 1.37
C ARG A 145 -16.91 2.41 2.87
N ASP A 146 -17.56 1.50 3.59
CA ASP A 146 -17.19 1.25 4.97
C ASP A 146 -15.75 0.70 5.08
N PRO A 147 -15.05 0.94 6.19
CA PRO A 147 -13.65 0.53 6.34
C PRO A 147 -13.37 -0.94 6.06
N LEU A 148 -14.27 -1.86 6.45
CA LEU A 148 -14.06 -3.29 6.21
C LEU A 148 -14.04 -3.57 4.72
N ASP A 149 -15.05 -3.11 3.99
CA ASP A 149 -15.18 -3.31 2.55
C ASP A 149 -14.05 -2.66 1.76
N VAL A 150 -13.56 -1.49 2.20
CA VAL A 150 -12.35 -0.88 1.64
C VAL A 150 -11.16 -1.83 1.79
N GLY A 151 -11.00 -2.47 2.95
CA GLY A 151 -9.95 -3.46 3.16
C GLY A 151 -10.11 -4.75 2.35
N LEU A 152 -11.33 -5.24 2.20
CA LEU A 152 -11.63 -6.40 1.36
C LEU A 152 -11.26 -6.14 -0.11
N ARG A 153 -11.62 -4.96 -0.65
CA ARG A 153 -11.22 -4.54 -2.01
C ARG A 153 -9.73 -4.29 -2.14
N LEU A 154 -9.12 -3.66 -1.13
CA LEU A 154 -7.69 -3.40 -1.12
C LEU A 154 -6.93 -4.72 -1.25
N ALA A 155 -7.27 -5.74 -0.46
CA ALA A 155 -6.63 -7.06 -0.50
C ALA A 155 -6.64 -7.72 -1.90
N LEU A 156 -7.72 -7.55 -2.66
CA LEU A 156 -7.82 -8.02 -4.06
C LEU A 156 -7.02 -7.18 -5.06
N SER A 157 -6.75 -5.91 -4.73
CA SER A 157 -6.09 -4.93 -5.59
C SER A 157 -4.57 -4.86 -5.38
N LEU A 158 -4.04 -5.56 -4.38
CA LEU A 158 -2.61 -5.58 -4.04
C LEU A 158 -1.74 -6.34 -5.06
N ALA A 159 -2.34 -6.98 -6.06
CA ALA A 159 -1.62 -7.68 -7.11
C ALA A 159 -1.77 -6.99 -8.47
N ALA A 160 -0.79 -7.20 -9.33
CA ALA A 160 -0.82 -6.83 -10.74
C ALA A 160 -0.07 -7.91 -11.55
N ASP A 161 -0.57 -8.23 -12.74
CA ASP A 161 -0.01 -9.25 -13.63
C ASP A 161 1.35 -8.86 -14.23
N ARG A 162 1.71 -7.59 -14.14
CA ARG A 162 2.99 -7.01 -14.57
C ARG A 162 3.55 -6.06 -13.50
N PRO A 163 4.89 -5.88 -13.47
CA PRO A 163 5.49 -4.81 -12.66
C PRO A 163 4.95 -3.43 -13.06
N ASP A 164 4.87 -2.54 -12.07
CA ASP A 164 4.63 -1.12 -12.34
C ASP A 164 5.88 -0.48 -12.98
N ASN A 165 5.76 0.70 -13.59
CA ASN A 165 6.90 1.40 -14.15
C ASN A 165 7.63 2.19 -13.04
N ALA A 166 8.85 1.78 -12.68
CA ALA A 166 9.63 2.38 -11.59
C ALA A 166 9.90 3.88 -11.78
N GLN A 167 10.14 4.33 -13.02
CA GLN A 167 10.37 5.74 -13.32
C GLN A 167 9.10 6.57 -13.10
N LEU A 168 7.95 6.07 -13.57
CA LEU A 168 6.66 6.73 -13.33
C LEU A 168 6.28 6.70 -11.84
N LEU A 169 6.63 5.62 -11.12
CA LEU A 169 6.42 5.53 -9.68
C LEU A 169 7.23 6.60 -8.94
N ALA A 170 8.53 6.71 -9.21
CA ALA A 170 9.38 7.74 -8.61
C ALA A 170 8.83 9.16 -8.89
N GLN A 171 8.32 9.40 -10.10
CA GLN A 171 7.67 10.67 -10.46
C GLN A 171 6.32 10.91 -9.76
N SER A 172 5.58 9.84 -9.44
CA SER A 172 4.27 9.91 -8.78
C SER A 172 4.35 10.27 -7.27
N GLY A 173 5.57 10.48 -6.77
CA GLY A 173 5.85 11.04 -5.46
C GLY A 173 5.58 10.18 -4.21
N PRO A 174 5.71 8.83 -4.24
CA PRO A 174 5.85 8.05 -3.02
C PRO A 174 7.15 8.45 -2.28
N LEU A 175 7.14 8.29 -0.96
CA LEU A 175 8.25 8.62 -0.09
C LEU A 175 8.70 7.37 0.66
N TRP A 176 10.01 7.23 0.83
CA TRP A 176 10.55 6.35 1.85
C TRP A 176 10.33 7.02 3.20
N LEU A 177 9.85 6.25 4.18
CA LEU A 177 9.43 6.77 5.48
C LEU A 177 10.38 6.36 6.59
N ARG A 178 10.76 5.09 6.63
CA ARG A 178 11.63 4.46 7.63
C ARG A 178 11.94 3.02 7.23
N GLU A 179 12.85 2.39 7.94
CA GLU A 179 12.95 0.93 8.01
C GLU A 179 12.14 0.43 9.22
N GLU A 180 11.54 -0.76 9.11
CA GLU A 180 10.80 -1.39 10.20
C GLU A 180 10.98 -2.90 10.16
N ARG A 181 10.98 -3.56 11.33
CA ARG A 181 11.03 -5.01 11.43
C ARG A 181 9.68 -5.60 11.80
N ILE A 182 9.27 -6.63 11.07
CA ILE A 182 8.06 -7.42 11.36
C ILE A 182 8.49 -8.89 11.37
N ASP A 183 8.20 -9.60 12.46
CA ASP A 183 8.56 -11.01 12.65
C ASP A 183 10.05 -11.30 12.37
N GLY A 184 10.94 -10.40 12.81
CA GLY A 184 12.38 -10.51 12.63
C GLY A 184 12.92 -10.19 11.23
N ARG A 185 12.05 -9.92 10.24
CA ARG A 185 12.44 -9.51 8.88
C ARG A 185 12.41 -7.99 8.73
N SER A 186 13.40 -7.42 8.03
CA SER A 186 13.46 -5.98 7.73
C SER A 186 12.62 -5.62 6.50
N TYR A 187 11.90 -4.50 6.59
CA TYR A 187 11.09 -3.94 5.52
C TYR A 187 11.38 -2.43 5.39
N GLY A 188 11.48 -1.96 4.16
CA GLY A 188 11.33 -0.54 3.88
C GLY A 188 9.85 -0.16 4.01
N VAL A 189 9.58 0.96 4.67
CA VAL A 189 8.23 1.52 4.81
C VAL A 189 8.10 2.69 3.85
N PHE A 190 7.13 2.61 2.95
CA PHE A 190 6.94 3.55 1.85
C PHE A 190 5.53 4.13 1.87
N SER A 191 5.35 5.40 1.56
CA SER A 191 4.01 5.90 1.22
C SER A 191 3.62 5.41 -0.17
N GLY A 192 2.32 5.26 -0.42
CA GLY A 192 1.80 4.95 -1.75
C GLY A 192 2.04 6.07 -2.77
N PRO A 193 1.79 5.79 -4.07
CA PRO A 193 1.70 6.82 -5.09
C PRO A 193 0.62 7.84 -4.69
N ARG A 194 0.83 9.11 -5.03
CA ARG A 194 -0.20 10.13 -4.81
C ARG A 194 -1.32 9.91 -5.83
N PRO A 195 -2.60 9.97 -5.41
CA PRO A 195 -3.70 9.97 -6.36
C PRO A 195 -3.51 11.16 -7.31
N ARG A 196 -3.58 10.93 -8.62
CA ARG A 196 -3.69 12.04 -9.57
C ARG A 196 -5.03 12.75 -9.31
N PRO A 197 -5.09 14.08 -9.41
CA PRO A 197 -6.37 14.77 -9.35
C PRO A 197 -7.32 14.20 -10.41
N ALA A 198 -8.57 13.94 -10.03
CA ALA A 198 -9.61 13.74 -11.03
C ALA A 198 -9.68 15.02 -11.89
N SER A 199 -9.86 14.87 -13.21
CA SER A 199 -9.80 15.96 -14.19
C SER A 199 -10.45 17.26 -13.67
N GLY A 200 -9.64 18.31 -13.49
CA GLY A 200 -10.08 19.63 -13.03
C GLY A 200 -9.93 19.94 -11.53
N GLY A 201 -9.52 18.96 -10.71
CA GLY A 201 -9.25 19.19 -9.27
C GLY A 201 -7.81 19.62 -8.98
N ALA A 202 -7.61 20.35 -7.87
CA ALA A 202 -6.26 20.54 -7.31
C ALA A 202 -5.67 19.17 -6.90
N PRO A 203 -4.36 18.94 -7.09
CA PRO A 203 -3.71 17.73 -6.58
C PRO A 203 -3.99 17.57 -5.08
N PRO A 204 -4.29 16.36 -4.59
CA PRO A 204 -4.45 16.12 -3.16
C PRO A 204 -3.23 16.64 -2.41
N VAL A 205 -3.45 17.55 -1.46
CA VAL A 205 -2.37 18.10 -0.62
C VAL A 205 -2.05 17.05 0.45
N GLY A 206 -0.79 16.60 0.51
CA GLY A 206 -0.32 15.66 1.52
C GLY A 206 0.16 14.32 0.97
N ARG A 207 0.44 13.40 1.90
CA ARG A 207 0.93 12.04 1.61
C ARG A 207 -0.22 11.17 1.10
N SER A 208 0.10 10.16 0.30
CA SER A 208 -0.84 9.08 0.00
C SER A 208 -1.41 8.49 1.30
N PRO A 209 -2.72 8.19 1.38
CA PRO A 209 -3.29 7.53 2.56
C PRO A 209 -2.80 6.09 2.71
N LEU A 210 -2.13 5.55 1.69
CA LEU A 210 -1.58 4.20 1.69
C LEU A 210 -0.14 4.19 2.20
N THR A 211 0.21 3.20 3.01
CA THR A 211 1.58 2.90 3.41
C THR A 211 1.89 1.42 3.12
N TYR A 212 3.08 1.13 2.62
CA TYR A 212 3.51 -0.19 2.16
C TYR A 212 4.77 -0.62 2.92
N TRP A 213 4.82 -1.89 3.31
CA TRP A 213 6.01 -2.53 3.87
C TRP A 213 6.52 -3.54 2.86
N ILE A 214 7.70 -3.26 2.30
CA ILE A 214 8.27 -4.03 1.19
C ILE A 214 9.70 -4.41 1.57
N ASP A 215 10.05 -5.68 1.44
CA ASP A 215 11.40 -6.15 1.75
C ASP A 215 12.40 -5.84 0.60
N ALA A 216 13.66 -6.23 0.80
CA ALA A 216 14.73 -5.99 -0.16
C ALA A 216 14.48 -6.68 -1.51
N ASP A 217 13.72 -7.77 -1.54
CA ASP A 217 13.38 -8.52 -2.75
C ASP A 217 12.14 -7.95 -3.47
N GLY A 218 11.55 -6.87 -2.93
CA GLY A 218 10.31 -6.33 -3.44
C GLY A 218 9.08 -7.13 -3.01
N THR A 219 9.16 -8.01 -2.01
CA THR A 219 7.98 -8.74 -1.51
C THR A 219 7.16 -7.84 -0.59
N LEU A 220 5.86 -7.75 -0.89
CA LEU A 220 4.91 -6.99 -0.09
C LEU A 220 4.51 -7.77 1.17
N ARG A 221 4.72 -7.18 2.35
CA ARG A 221 4.28 -7.76 3.63
C ARG A 221 3.00 -7.16 4.17
N ARG A 222 2.90 -5.83 4.14
CA ARG A 222 1.78 -5.09 4.74
C ARG A 222 1.41 -3.91 3.88
N VAL A 223 0.12 -3.60 3.83
CA VAL A 223 -0.40 -2.32 3.37
C VAL A 223 -1.36 -1.77 4.41
N THR A 224 -1.21 -0.50 4.75
CA THR A 224 -2.21 0.21 5.56
C THR A 224 -2.88 1.30 4.73
N ALA A 225 -4.15 1.57 5.02
CA ALA A 225 -4.90 2.70 4.51
C ALA A 225 -5.41 3.52 5.69
N ASP A 226 -5.05 4.80 5.74
CA ASP A 226 -5.65 5.79 6.63
C ASP A 226 -6.95 6.30 5.98
N LEU A 227 -8.07 6.15 6.69
CA LEU A 227 -9.40 6.56 6.24
C LEU A 227 -9.90 7.78 7.02
N GLY A 228 -9.02 8.47 7.74
CA GLY A 228 -9.32 9.62 8.57
C GLY A 228 -9.59 9.23 10.03
N PRO A 229 -10.08 10.18 10.85
CA PRO A 229 -10.11 10.06 12.31
C PRO A 229 -10.74 8.76 12.81
N GLY A 230 -9.95 7.97 13.55
CA GLY A 230 -10.38 6.71 14.15
C GLY A 230 -10.70 5.58 13.17
N ARG A 231 -10.36 5.73 11.88
CA ARG A 231 -10.65 4.74 10.83
C ARG A 231 -9.40 4.36 10.07
N SER A 232 -9.07 3.08 10.07
CA SER A 232 -7.93 2.57 9.30
C SER A 232 -8.14 1.13 8.89
N VAL A 233 -7.40 0.72 7.88
CA VAL A 233 -7.33 -0.65 7.41
C VAL A 233 -5.87 -1.07 7.36
N THR A 234 -5.59 -2.29 7.80
CA THR A 234 -4.31 -2.98 7.62
C THR A 234 -4.55 -4.29 6.91
N VAL A 235 -3.80 -4.55 5.84
CA VAL A 235 -3.78 -5.81 5.11
C VAL A 235 -2.38 -6.41 5.22
N ASP A 236 -2.27 -7.53 5.92
CA ASP A 236 -1.04 -8.29 6.07
C ASP A 236 -1.05 -9.52 5.14
N ILE A 237 -0.04 -9.65 4.29
CA ILE A 237 0.21 -10.87 3.51
C ILE A 237 1.08 -11.79 4.36
N THR A 238 0.48 -12.85 4.87
CA THR A 238 1.13 -13.74 5.84
C THR A 238 1.79 -14.95 5.19
N ALA A 239 1.29 -15.39 4.04
CA ALA A 239 1.92 -16.41 3.21
C ALA A 239 1.46 -16.29 1.74
N GLY A 240 2.30 -16.76 0.82
CA GLY A 240 1.95 -16.95 -0.59
C GLY A 240 1.80 -18.44 -0.94
N LYS A 241 1.23 -18.72 -2.11
CA LYS A 241 1.05 -20.05 -2.70
C LYS A 241 0.30 -20.99 -1.77
N VAL A 242 -0.77 -20.51 -1.16
CA VAL A 242 -1.63 -21.32 -0.30
C VAL A 242 -2.22 -22.47 -1.13
N PRO A 243 -2.08 -23.73 -0.70
CA PRO A 243 -2.62 -24.86 -1.44
C PRO A 243 -4.15 -24.86 -1.44
N GLY A 244 -4.73 -25.31 -2.55
CA GLY A 244 -6.17 -25.37 -2.76
C GLY A 244 -6.71 -24.17 -3.56
N LYS A 245 -7.88 -24.37 -4.17
CA LYS A 245 -8.56 -23.35 -4.97
C LYS A 245 -9.54 -22.56 -4.10
N VAL A 246 -9.57 -21.23 -4.23
CA VAL A 246 -10.67 -20.43 -3.70
C VAL A 246 -11.98 -20.91 -4.36
N PRO A 247 -13.02 -21.27 -3.58
CA PRO A 247 -14.28 -21.75 -4.13
C PRO A 247 -14.93 -20.78 -5.12
N GLU A 248 -15.82 -21.28 -5.98
CA GLU A 248 -16.62 -20.44 -6.88
C GLU A 248 -17.98 -20.04 -6.29
N VAL A 249 -18.34 -20.62 -5.14
CA VAL A 249 -19.50 -20.25 -4.34
C VAL A 249 -19.05 -19.17 -3.34
N PRO A 250 -19.83 -18.08 -3.13
CA PRO A 250 -21.20 -17.86 -3.57
C PRO A 250 -21.35 -17.29 -5.00
N TRP A 251 -20.29 -16.99 -5.74
CA TRP A 251 -20.38 -16.21 -6.99
C TRP A 251 -21.00 -16.92 -8.21
N LYS A 252 -21.37 -18.20 -8.13
CA LYS A 252 -22.15 -18.83 -9.21
C LYS A 252 -23.52 -18.18 -9.27
N HIS A 253 -23.76 -17.46 -10.36
CA HIS A 253 -25.10 -17.16 -10.82
C HIS A 253 -25.69 -18.46 -11.38
N GLN A 254 -26.91 -18.79 -10.95
CA GLN A 254 -27.82 -19.55 -11.80
C GLN A 254 -27.94 -18.78 -13.13
N LEU A 255 -27.27 -19.25 -14.17
CA LEU A 255 -27.74 -19.03 -15.53
C LEU A 255 -29.05 -19.82 -15.65
N VAL A 256 -30.15 -19.31 -15.07
CA VAL A 256 -31.48 -19.77 -15.45
C VAL A 256 -31.72 -19.21 -16.85
N GLY A 257 -31.99 -20.11 -17.79
CA GLY A 257 -32.09 -19.85 -19.21
C GLY A 257 -32.95 -18.63 -19.56
N ARG A 258 -32.42 -17.81 -20.45
CA ARG A 258 -33.26 -17.12 -21.43
C ARG A 258 -33.33 -18.02 -22.65
N GLU A 259 -34.26 -18.97 -22.61
CA GLU A 259 -34.96 -19.37 -23.83
C GLU A 259 -36.24 -18.54 -23.87
N GLY A 260 -36.42 -17.86 -25.01
CA GLY A 260 -37.51 -16.96 -25.33
C GLY A 260 -37.23 -16.39 -26.71
#